data_AF-A0A2E6C819-F1
#
_entry.id   AF-A0A2E6C819-F1
#
_cell.length_a   1.000
_cell.length_b   1.000
_cell.length_c   1.000
_cell.angle_alpha   90.00
_cell.angle_beta   90.00
_cell.angle_gamma   90.00
#
_symmetry.space_group_name_H-M   'P 1'
#
loop_
_entity.id
_entity.type
_entity.pdbx_description
1 polymer ?
#
loop_
_entity_poly.entity_id
_entity_poly.type
_entity_poly.pdbx_seq_one_letter_code
_entity_poly.pdbx_strand_id
1 'polypeptide(L)'
;MSRQPQSVNENTEVALPLRNIISMVAAASLATWAYFGLIERLNTLETNQTMMKSDLEQNTDFRIKWPRGEMGSLPADSEQFMLIEHLAGELEKLQSQIENGQAPYDQQQKLTLDFFEKRITTIEENIEKMRNGG
;
A
#
# COMPACT_ATOMS: atom_id res chain seq x y z
N MET A 1 61.52 -51.04 25.31
CA MET A 1 60.83 -50.50 26.51
C MET A 1 59.35 -50.39 26.17
N SER A 2 58.55 -51.37 26.59
CA SER A 2 57.14 -51.55 26.22
C SER A 2 56.24 -50.59 27.01
N ARG A 3 55.46 -49.76 26.33
CA ARG A 3 54.42 -48.93 26.96
C ARG A 3 53.23 -49.82 27.31
N GLN A 4 53.01 -50.10 28.60
CA GLN A 4 51.78 -50.73 29.06
C GLN A 4 50.64 -49.70 29.03
N PRO A 5 49.43 -50.05 28.56
CA PRO A 5 48.29 -49.17 28.63
C PRO A 5 47.86 -49.00 30.10
N GLN A 6 47.87 -47.77 30.60
CA GLN A 6 47.30 -47.47 31.91
C GLN A 6 45.77 -47.60 31.81
N SER A 7 45.21 -48.63 32.43
CA SER A 7 43.77 -48.79 32.59
C SER A 7 43.28 -47.85 33.69
N VAL A 8 42.38 -46.92 33.33
CA VAL A 8 41.76 -46.00 34.29
C VAL A 8 40.69 -46.77 35.07
N ASN A 9 40.80 -46.83 36.40
CA ASN A 9 39.82 -47.47 37.29
C ASN A 9 38.65 -46.50 37.52
N GLU A 10 37.40 -46.96 37.34
CA GLU A 10 36.16 -46.17 37.49
C GLU A 10 35.97 -45.58 38.90
N ASN A 11 36.62 -46.16 39.91
CA ASN A 11 36.56 -45.69 41.31
C ASN A 11 37.68 -44.69 41.67
N THR A 12 38.41 -44.15 40.70
CA THR A 12 39.44 -43.14 40.95
C THR A 12 38.77 -41.81 41.27
N GLU A 13 38.74 -41.40 42.55
CA GLU A 13 38.28 -40.06 42.95
C GLU A 13 39.23 -39.00 42.37
N VAL A 14 38.81 -38.39 41.27
CA VAL A 14 39.52 -37.28 40.64
C VAL A 14 39.25 -36.02 41.47
N ALA A 15 40.09 -35.79 42.49
CA ALA A 15 39.99 -34.63 43.37
C ALA A 15 40.40 -33.34 42.63
N LEU A 16 39.45 -32.71 41.94
CA LEU A 16 39.63 -31.39 41.37
C LEU A 16 39.14 -30.31 42.35
N PRO A 17 39.84 -29.16 42.47
CA PRO A 17 39.34 -28.04 43.24
C PRO A 17 37.98 -27.57 42.70
N LEU A 18 37.00 -27.37 43.57
CA LEU A 18 35.65 -26.90 43.20
C LEU A 18 35.67 -25.63 42.35
N ARG A 19 36.64 -24.73 42.58
CA ARG A 19 36.83 -23.51 41.79
C ARG A 19 37.06 -23.80 40.30
N ASN A 20 37.79 -24.87 39.97
CA ASN A 20 38.07 -25.23 38.59
C ASN A 20 36.82 -25.82 37.92
N ILE A 21 36.05 -26.64 38.65
CA ILE A 21 34.77 -27.18 38.16
C ILE A 21 33.80 -26.03 37.89
N ILE A 22 33.63 -25.11 38.83
CA ILE A 22 32.77 -23.93 38.68
C ILE A 22 33.22 -23.07 37.49
N SER A 23 34.53 -22.87 37.32
CA SER A 23 35.07 -22.11 36.20
C SER A 23 34.78 -22.79 34.86
N MET A 24 34.90 -24.11 34.76
CA MET A 24 34.59 -24.86 33.54
C MET A 24 33.10 -24.80 33.21
N VAL A 25 32.24 -24.96 34.21
CA VAL A 25 30.78 -24.86 34.04
C VAL A 25 30.39 -23.44 33.62
N ALA A 26 30.94 -22.41 34.26
CA ALA A 26 30.68 -21.02 33.89
C ALA A 26 31.15 -20.70 32.45
N ALA A 27 32.34 -21.18 32.06
CA ALA A 27 32.85 -21.02 30.70
C ALA A 27 31.96 -21.74 29.67
N ALA A 28 31.53 -22.97 29.94
CA ALA A 28 30.65 -23.73 29.06
C ALA A 28 29.28 -23.06 28.90
N SER A 29 28.70 -22.55 29.99
CA SER A 29 27.42 -21.82 29.96
C SER A 29 27.50 -20.53 29.15
N LEU A 30 28.57 -19.74 29.31
CA LEU A 30 28.78 -18.51 28.53
C LEU A 30 29.03 -18.81 27.04
N ALA A 31 29.80 -19.85 26.74
CA ALA A 31 30.04 -20.29 25.36
C ALA A 31 28.74 -20.72 24.68
N THR A 32 27.90 -21.48 25.40
CA THR A 32 26.61 -21.95 24.90
C THR A 32 25.66 -20.78 24.66
N TRP A 33 25.58 -19.83 25.60
CA TRP A 33 24.79 -18.61 25.45
C TRP A 33 25.22 -17.77 24.23
N ALA A 34 26.53 -17.53 24.08
CA ALA A 34 27.06 -16.78 22.95
C ALA A 34 26.80 -17.51 21.61
N TYR A 35 26.97 -18.83 21.58
CA TYR A 35 26.72 -19.64 20.39
C TYR A 35 25.25 -19.56 19.93
N PHE A 36 24.31 -19.74 20.85
CA PHE A 36 22.88 -19.65 20.52
C PHE A 36 22.48 -18.22 20.09
N GLY A 37 22.99 -17.19 20.78
CA GLY A 37 22.72 -15.80 20.38
C GLY A 37 23.25 -15.45 18.99
N LEU A 38 24.42 -15.98 18.61
CA LEU A 38 24.97 -15.80 17.26
C LEU A 38 24.12 -16.52 16.20
N ILE A 39 23.68 -17.75 16.48
CA ILE A 39 22.87 -18.53 15.55
C ILE A 39 21.51 -17.88 15.31
N GLU A 40 20.83 -17.43 16.36
CA GLU A 40 19.54 -16.76 16.22
C GLU A 40 19.64 -15.52 15.33
N ARG A 41 20.69 -14.72 15.53
CA ARG A 41 20.95 -13.53 14.71
C ARG A 41 21.28 -13.89 13.27
N LEU A 42 22.06 -14.96 13.04
CA LEU A 42 22.36 -15.46 11.69
C LEU A 42 21.10 -15.92 10.97
N ASN A 43 20.24 -16.71 11.63
CA ASN A 43 18.98 -17.18 11.06
C ASN A 43 18.05 -16.02 10.69
N THR A 44 17.98 -15.00 11.56
CA THR A 44 17.21 -13.77 11.29
C THR A 44 17.76 -13.03 10.08
N LEU A 45 19.09 -12.90 9.99
CA LEU A 45 19.75 -12.23 8.88
C LEU A 45 19.56 -12.99 7.56
N GLU A 46 19.65 -14.31 7.57
CA GLU A 46 19.44 -15.16 6.40
C GLU A 46 17.98 -15.09 5.91
N THR A 47 17.02 -15.11 6.84
CA THR A 47 15.60 -14.92 6.52
C THR A 47 15.38 -13.54 5.88
N ASN A 48 15.92 -12.48 6.47
CA ASN A 48 15.79 -11.13 5.92
C ASN A 48 16.44 -11.00 4.53
N GLN A 49 17.59 -11.61 4.31
CA GLN A 49 18.24 -11.63 2.99
C GLN A 49 17.39 -12.38 1.97
N THR A 50 16.79 -13.50 2.35
CA THR A 50 15.91 -14.29 1.48
C THR A 50 14.68 -13.48 1.08
N MET A 51 14.03 -12.83 2.04
CA MET A 51 12.88 -11.96 1.79
C MET A 51 13.27 -10.78 0.87
N MET A 52 14.38 -10.11 1.17
CA MET A 52 14.87 -8.99 0.36
C MET A 52 15.18 -9.43 -1.08
N LYS A 53 15.78 -10.60 -1.28
CA LYS A 53 16.04 -11.14 -2.61
C LYS A 53 14.73 -11.41 -3.37
N SER A 54 13.75 -12.03 -2.71
CA SER A 54 12.42 -12.25 -3.27
C SER A 54 11.74 -10.93 -3.68
N ASP A 55 11.81 -9.90 -2.83
CA ASP A 55 11.23 -8.59 -3.13
C ASP A 55 11.89 -7.93 -4.34
N LEU A 56 13.22 -8.04 -4.47
CA LEU A 56 13.96 -7.53 -5.62
C LEU A 56 13.61 -8.28 -6.92
N GLU A 57 13.47 -9.60 -6.85
CA GLU A 57 13.04 -10.43 -7.98
C GLU A 57 11.62 -10.07 -8.41
N GLN A 58 10.67 -9.99 -7.48
CA GLN A 58 9.29 -9.58 -7.76
C GLN A 58 9.21 -8.15 -8.31
N ASN A 59 9.99 -7.20 -7.77
CA ASN A 59 10.03 -5.84 -8.27
C ASN A 59 10.59 -5.76 -9.69
N THR A 60 11.65 -6.54 -9.96
CA THR A 60 12.24 -6.64 -11.30
C THR A 60 11.22 -7.23 -12.28
N ASP A 61 10.54 -8.30 -11.88
CA ASP A 61 9.46 -8.92 -12.64
C ASP A 61 8.32 -7.93 -12.91
N PHE A 62 7.89 -7.16 -11.91
CA PHE A 62 6.88 -6.10 -12.09
C PHE A 62 7.34 -5.07 -13.10
N ARG A 63 8.52 -4.47 -12.90
CA ARG A 63 9.04 -3.43 -13.79
C ARG A 63 9.17 -3.88 -15.25
N ILE A 64 9.49 -5.15 -15.47
CA ILE A 64 9.69 -5.69 -16.81
C ILE A 64 8.37 -6.19 -17.43
N LYS A 65 7.57 -6.96 -16.69
CA LYS A 65 6.36 -7.63 -17.22
C LYS A 65 5.15 -6.69 -17.28
N TRP A 66 5.06 -5.72 -16.38
CA TRP A 66 3.92 -4.79 -16.32
C TRP A 66 3.77 -3.95 -17.61
N PRO A 67 4.82 -3.24 -18.11
CA PRO A 67 4.68 -2.49 -19.35
C PRO A 67 4.48 -3.36 -20.59
N ARG A 68 4.81 -4.66 -20.49
CA ARG A 68 4.67 -5.63 -21.58
C ARG A 68 3.31 -6.35 -21.58
N GLY A 69 2.49 -6.17 -20.55
CA GLY A 69 1.22 -6.89 -20.40
C GLY A 69 1.36 -8.38 -20.09
N GLU A 70 2.56 -8.86 -19.77
CA GLU A 70 2.84 -10.28 -19.52
C GLU A 70 2.44 -10.73 -18.10
N MET A 71 2.05 -9.79 -17.23
CA MET A 71 1.62 -10.03 -15.85
C MET A 71 0.12 -10.38 -15.75
N GLY A 72 -0.63 -10.27 -16.86
CA GLY A 72 -2.09 -10.38 -16.86
C GLY A 72 -2.76 -9.16 -16.20
N SER A 73 -4.05 -9.26 -15.96
CA SER A 73 -4.83 -8.23 -15.25
C SER A 73 -4.70 -8.44 -13.74
N LEU A 74 -3.93 -7.58 -13.07
CA LEU A 74 -3.92 -7.56 -11.60
C LEU A 74 -5.35 -7.22 -11.11
N PRO A 75 -5.85 -7.80 -9.99
CA PRO A 75 -7.21 -7.51 -9.51
C PRO A 75 -7.52 -6.02 -9.36
N ALA A 76 -6.54 -5.24 -8.89
CA ALA A 76 -6.64 -3.78 -8.77
C ALA A 76 -6.75 -3.05 -10.12
N ASP A 77 -6.26 -3.65 -11.20
CA ASP A 77 -6.36 -3.11 -12.55
C ASP A 77 -7.80 -3.18 -13.05
N SER A 78 -8.51 -4.29 -12.76
CA SER A 78 -9.92 -4.46 -13.13
C SER A 78 -10.83 -3.44 -12.44
N GLU A 79 -10.58 -3.16 -11.16
CA GLU A 79 -11.31 -2.11 -10.43
C GLU A 79 -10.99 -0.71 -10.97
N GLN A 80 -9.73 -0.43 -11.29
CA GLN A 80 -9.32 0.84 -11.90
C GLN A 80 -9.97 1.04 -13.28
N PHE A 81 -10.01 0.02 -14.12
CA PHE A 81 -10.71 0.08 -15.40
C PHE A 81 -12.20 0.38 -15.23
N MET A 82 -12.87 -0.22 -14.24
CA MET A 82 -14.28 0.08 -13.93
C MET A 82 -14.48 1.53 -13.50
N LEU A 83 -13.59 2.08 -12.66
CA LEU A 83 -13.64 3.47 -12.24
C LEU A 83 -13.37 4.44 -13.41
N ILE A 84 -12.40 4.12 -14.26
CA ILE A 84 -12.10 4.92 -15.46
C ILE A 84 -13.29 4.94 -16.40
N GLU A 85 -13.93 3.79 -16.64
CA GLU A 85 -15.13 3.71 -17.47
C GLU A 85 -16.29 4.53 -16.88
N HIS A 86 -16.51 4.43 -15.57
CA HIS A 86 -17.51 5.24 -14.88
C HIS A 86 -17.25 6.74 -15.04
N LEU A 87 -16.00 7.19 -14.82
CA LEU A 87 -15.60 8.59 -14.98
C LEU A 87 -15.72 9.08 -16.43
N ALA A 88 -15.39 8.23 -17.42
CA ALA A 88 -15.58 8.55 -18.82
C ALA A 88 -17.07 8.79 -19.14
N GLY A 89 -17.96 7.93 -18.65
CA GLY A 89 -19.40 8.11 -18.80
C GLY A 89 -19.96 9.34 -18.08
N GLU A 90 -19.41 9.72 -16.93
CA GLU A 90 -19.76 10.97 -16.25
C GLU A 90 -19.29 12.20 -17.04
N LEU A 91 -18.07 12.16 -17.60
CA LEU A 91 -17.55 13.22 -18.45
C LEU A 91 -18.38 13.39 -19.72
N GLU A 92 -18.80 12.30 -20.36
CA GLU A 92 -19.67 12.35 -21.55
C GLU A 92 -21.04 12.96 -21.21
N LYS A 93 -21.65 12.59 -20.07
CA LYS A 93 -22.89 13.22 -19.58
C LYS A 93 -22.70 14.71 -19.33
N LEU A 94 -21.60 15.10 -18.70
CA LEU A 94 -21.29 16.50 -18.44
C LEU A 94 -21.12 17.28 -19.75
N GLN A 95 -20.38 16.72 -20.71
CA GLN A 95 -20.21 17.31 -22.05
C GLN A 95 -21.57 17.49 -22.73
N SER A 96 -22.42 16.46 -22.74
CA SER A 96 -23.77 16.54 -23.30
C SER A 96 -24.65 17.60 -22.61
N GLN A 97 -24.55 17.76 -21.29
CA GLN A 97 -25.30 18.81 -20.57
C GLN A 97 -24.83 20.21 -20.96
N ILE A 98 -23.53 20.39 -21.17
CA ILE A 98 -22.94 21.65 -21.63
C ILE A 98 -23.37 21.95 -23.08
N GLU A 99 -23.22 20.99 -23.99
CA GLU A 99 -23.56 21.16 -25.41
C GLU A 99 -25.05 21.45 -25.63
N ASN A 100 -25.93 20.81 -24.86
CA ASN A 100 -27.37 21.04 -24.95
C ASN A 100 -27.87 22.26 -24.16
N GLY A 101 -26.97 23.03 -23.51
CA GLY A 101 -27.35 24.16 -22.65
C GLY A 101 -28.25 23.75 -21.47
N GLN A 102 -28.17 22.48 -21.08
CA GLN A 102 -28.91 21.90 -19.97
C GLN A 102 -28.09 21.89 -18.67
N ALA A 103 -26.91 22.54 -18.68
CA ALA A 103 -26.15 22.76 -17.46
C ALA A 103 -27.05 23.44 -16.42
N PRO A 104 -27.05 23.00 -15.15
CA PRO A 104 -27.96 23.52 -14.12
C PRO A 104 -27.93 25.04 -13.99
N TYR A 105 -26.76 25.65 -14.17
CA TYR A 105 -26.58 27.10 -14.13
C TYR A 105 -27.21 27.81 -15.34
N ASP A 106 -27.19 27.22 -16.53
CA ASP A 106 -27.76 27.80 -17.75
C ASP A 106 -29.29 27.75 -17.73
N GLN A 107 -29.86 26.66 -17.22
CA GLN A 107 -31.32 26.54 -17.04
C GLN A 107 -31.86 27.58 -16.04
N GLN A 108 -31.13 27.84 -14.96
CA GLN A 108 -31.50 28.87 -13.98
C GLN A 108 -31.38 30.28 -14.58
N GLN A 109 -30.34 30.55 -15.37
CA GLN A 109 -30.20 31.82 -16.08
C GLN A 109 -31.34 32.03 -17.08
N LYS A 110 -31.71 31.01 -17.86
CA LYS A 110 -32.85 31.09 -18.77
C LYS A 110 -34.16 31.41 -18.04
N LEU A 111 -34.46 30.73 -16.93
CA LEU A 111 -35.67 30.98 -16.16
C LEU A 111 -35.71 32.40 -15.56
N THR A 112 -34.57 32.92 -15.10
CA THR A 112 -34.49 34.30 -14.57
C THR A 112 -34.65 35.34 -15.68
N LEU A 113 -34.08 35.11 -16.86
CA LEU A 113 -34.30 35.95 -18.04
C LEU A 113 -35.77 35.94 -18.47
N ASP A 114 -36.42 34.77 -18.58
CA ASP A 114 -37.85 34.64 -18.90
C ASP A 114 -38.73 35.38 -17.88
N PHE A 115 -38.34 35.36 -16.60
CA PHE A 115 -39.05 36.08 -15.54
C PHE A 115 -38.89 37.60 -15.69
N PHE A 116 -37.67 38.08 -16.00
CA PHE A 116 -37.44 39.50 -16.27
C PHE A 116 -38.16 39.97 -17.54
N GLU A 117 -38.15 39.17 -18.61
CA GLU A 117 -38.87 39.45 -19.85
C GLU A 117 -40.37 39.67 -19.58
N LYS A 118 -41.04 38.73 -18.91
CA LYS A 118 -42.47 38.86 -18.56
C LYS A 118 -42.76 40.13 -17.75
N ARG A 119 -41.87 40.48 -16.81
CA ARG A 119 -42.03 41.69 -16.00
C ARG A 119 -41.86 42.95 -16.84
N ILE A 120 -40.89 42.97 -17.75
CA ILE A 120 -40.66 44.09 -18.67
C ILE A 120 -41.88 44.24 -19.59
N THR A 121 -42.37 43.18 -20.23
CA THR A 121 -43.57 43.22 -21.08
C THR A 121 -44.78 43.73 -20.32
N THR A 122 -45.00 43.27 -19.08
CA THR A 122 -46.11 43.76 -18.24
C THR A 122 -45.96 45.26 -17.93
N ILE A 123 -44.74 45.73 -17.67
CA ILE A 123 -44.46 47.15 -17.43
C ILE A 123 -44.72 47.96 -18.71
N GLU A 124 -44.26 47.49 -19.87
CA GLU A 124 -44.48 48.13 -21.17
C GLU A 124 -45.97 48.26 -21.50
N GLU A 125 -46.74 47.18 -21.33
CA GLU A 125 -48.20 47.19 -21.51
C GLU A 125 -48.89 48.21 -20.59
N ASN A 126 -48.44 48.29 -19.33
CA ASN A 126 -49.00 49.24 -18.37
C ASN A 126 -48.63 50.69 -18.73
N ILE A 127 -47.41 50.93 -19.19
CA ILE A 127 -46.98 52.24 -19.70
C ILE A 127 -47.82 52.62 -20.92
N GLU A 128 -48.07 51.70 -21.84
CA GLU A 128 -48.87 51.96 -23.02
C GLU A 128 -50.34 52.27 -22.69
N LYS A 129 -50.92 51.57 -21.71
CA LYS A 129 -52.25 51.90 -21.16
C LYS A 129 -52.29 53.29 -20.54
N MET A 130 -51.25 53.69 -19.81
CA MET A 130 -51.15 55.06 -19.25
C MET A 130 -50.97 56.12 -20.34
N ARG A 131 -50.24 55.81 -21.42
CA ARG A 131 -50.04 56.72 -22.56
C ARG A 131 -51.33 56.93 -23.38
N ASN A 132 -52.14 55.89 -23.52
CA ASN A 132 -53.35 55.90 -24.35
C ASN A 132 -54.63 56.28 -23.56
N GLY A 133 -54.51 56.58 -22.26
CA GLY A 133 -55.64 56.79 -21.36
C GLY A 133 -55.38 57.79 -20.23
N GLY A 134 -54.50 58.76 -20.47
CA GLY A 134 -54.41 60.04 -19.75
C GLY A 134 -54.70 61.18 -20.72
#